data_AF-A0A4Q6GN61-F1
#
_entry.id   AF-A0A4Q6GN61-F1
#
_cell.length_a   1.000
_cell.length_b   1.000
_cell.length_c   1.000
_cell.angle_alpha   90.00
_cell.angle_beta   90.00
_cell.angle_gamma   90.00
#
_symmetry.space_group_name_H-M   'P 1'
#
loop_
_entity.id
_entity.type
_entity.pdbx_description
1 polymer ?
#
loop_
_entity_poly.entity_id
_entity_poly.type
_entity_poly.pdbx_seq_one_letter_code
_entity_poly.pdbx_strand_id
1 'polypeptide(L)'
;MQATDTRASRFSGLLMRTAMIAAFLLSWPGASSAGAAPATDASRAAWVLAYQGKSTNSFIWDRRTKRLVDSRVPAALSSEVLSGLGGPPDPVLVTEGRYLAASGCVAHSCTDKGFFWIDARTGAGLGAYYSGDELLIGSNSMRAGRIPAPAQHALRAWLQELELSPASVTFVAHTGETTPLAAAQFTLPAQFRSSPTGPSFDCRKASTLVEKAVCSNASLSMQDLELGRLLKSVRHGHATVGAREELRALQRHWLKERDTRCAASADLDACLASQYRAQHDRLRNWVPAGRLR
;
A
#
# COMPACT_ATOMS: atom_id res chain seq x y z
N MET A 1 41.75 -36.14 50.62
CA MET A 1 42.81 -36.36 49.62
C MET A 1 43.07 -35.01 48.95
N GLN A 2 44.08 -34.30 49.48
CA GLN A 2 45.31 -33.92 48.75
C GLN A 2 44.98 -33.00 47.56
N ALA A 3 45.13 -31.68 47.70
CA ALA A 3 46.40 -30.93 47.64
C ALA A 3 47.04 -31.13 46.24
N THR A 4 47.32 -30.12 45.44
CA THR A 4 48.26 -29.01 45.67
C THR A 4 48.09 -28.00 44.51
N ASP A 5 47.96 -26.69 44.75
CA ASP A 5 49.07 -25.72 44.94
C ASP A 5 49.58 -25.21 43.55
N THR A 6 50.00 -23.96 43.30
CA THR A 6 50.47 -22.88 44.16
C THR A 6 50.49 -21.59 43.32
N ARG A 7 50.12 -20.46 43.95
CA ARG A 7 50.77 -19.12 44.01
C ARG A 7 51.54 -18.52 42.81
N ALA A 8 51.78 -17.21 42.74
CA ALA A 8 51.23 -16.00 43.37
C ALA A 8 52.02 -14.77 42.90
N SER A 9 51.31 -13.64 42.99
CA SER A 9 51.72 -12.34 43.54
C SER A 9 52.87 -11.51 42.96
N ARG A 10 52.44 -10.31 42.51
CA ARG A 10 52.78 -8.94 42.98
C ARG A 10 54.26 -8.61 43.22
N PHE A 11 54.71 -7.48 42.68
CA PHE A 11 55.36 -6.43 43.50
C PHE A 11 55.30 -5.06 42.80
N SER A 12 54.95 -4.05 43.58
CA SER A 12 54.92 -2.62 43.27
C SER A 12 56.33 -2.04 43.15
N GLY A 13 56.50 -0.93 42.43
CA GLY A 13 57.74 -0.14 42.48
C GLY A 13 57.76 1.06 41.54
N LEU A 14 57.47 2.23 42.09
CA LEU A 14 57.60 3.57 41.53
C LEU A 14 59.06 3.90 41.19
N LEU A 15 59.35 4.62 40.09
CA LEU A 15 60.40 5.65 40.04
C LEU A 15 60.38 6.45 38.72
N MET A 16 60.56 7.75 38.90
CA MET A 16 60.44 8.87 37.98
C MET A 16 61.79 9.16 37.31
N ARG A 17 61.84 9.32 35.98
CA ARG A 17 62.99 9.92 35.27
C ARG A 17 62.55 10.75 34.04
N THR A 18 62.72 12.05 34.20
CA THR A 18 63.10 13.12 33.25
C THR A 18 63.29 12.84 31.75
N ALA A 19 62.59 13.67 30.96
CA ALA A 19 63.02 14.49 29.81
C ALA A 19 63.66 13.86 28.56
N MET A 20 63.03 14.06 27.39
CA MET A 20 63.58 14.89 26.32
C MET A 20 62.51 15.27 25.28
N ILE A 21 62.51 16.55 24.92
CA ILE A 21 61.67 17.20 23.91
C ILE A 21 62.22 16.88 22.52
N ALA A 22 61.36 16.39 21.62
CA ALA A 22 61.62 16.39 20.19
C ALA A 22 60.40 17.01 19.50
N ALA A 23 60.52 18.29 19.14
CA ALA A 23 59.52 19.02 18.36
C ALA A 23 59.57 18.52 16.90
N PHE A 24 58.66 17.61 16.54
CA PHE A 24 58.40 17.28 15.15
C PHE A 24 57.40 18.29 14.59
N LEU A 25 57.89 19.23 13.78
CA LEU A 25 57.07 20.09 12.94
C LEU A 25 56.45 19.24 11.83
N LEU A 26 55.29 18.64 12.12
CA LEU A 26 54.44 18.03 11.11
C LEU A 26 53.58 19.13 10.47
N SER A 27 53.99 19.54 9.28
CA SER A 27 53.21 20.35 8.36
C SER A 27 51.91 19.62 8.04
N TRP A 28 50.78 20.08 8.60
CA TRP A 28 49.46 19.61 8.21
C TRP A 28 49.16 20.03 6.76
N PRO A 29 48.87 19.09 5.84
CA PRO A 29 48.24 19.46 4.59
C PRO A 29 46.84 19.98 4.91
N GLY A 30 46.50 21.14 4.34
CA GLY A 30 45.24 21.83 4.57
C GLY A 30 44.03 20.90 4.39
N ALA A 31 43.09 21.01 5.32
CA ALA A 31 41.79 20.37 5.22
C ALA A 31 41.07 20.93 3.99
N SER A 32 41.14 20.20 2.87
CA SER A 32 40.25 20.39 1.74
C SER A 32 38.82 20.16 2.21
N SER A 33 38.05 21.25 2.33
CA SER A 33 36.61 21.18 2.52
C SER A 33 35.99 20.50 1.29
N ALA A 34 35.78 19.19 1.37
CA ALA A 34 34.95 18.47 0.41
C ALA A 34 33.53 19.03 0.51
N GLY A 35 33.17 19.91 -0.41
CA GLY A 35 31.79 20.36 -0.55
C GLY A 35 30.89 19.16 -0.79
N ALA A 36 29.86 18.99 0.06
CA ALA A 36 28.86 17.96 -0.13
C ALA A 36 28.26 18.12 -1.53
N ALA A 37 28.41 17.11 -2.39
CA ALA A 37 27.80 17.09 -3.70
C ALA A 37 26.28 17.30 -3.55
N PRO A 38 25.63 18.11 -4.41
CA PRO A 38 24.20 18.32 -4.34
C PRO A 38 23.49 16.97 -4.43
N ALA A 39 22.64 16.71 -3.43
CA ALA A 39 21.76 15.54 -3.39
C ALA A 39 21.07 15.35 -4.74
N THR A 40 21.34 14.23 -5.41
CA THR A 40 20.66 13.86 -6.66
C THR A 40 19.17 13.78 -6.42
N ASP A 41 18.36 14.05 -7.44
CA ASP A 41 16.90 14.08 -7.35
C ASP A 41 16.30 12.77 -6.77
N ALA A 42 16.99 11.66 -7.03
CA ALA A 42 16.84 10.35 -6.39
C ALA A 42 16.91 10.38 -4.85
N SER A 43 17.99 10.92 -4.30
CA SER A 43 18.18 11.05 -2.84
C SER A 43 17.11 11.96 -2.21
N ARG A 44 16.51 12.87 -2.98
CA ARG A 44 15.46 13.79 -2.53
C ARG A 44 14.08 13.15 -2.48
N ALA A 45 13.86 11.99 -3.09
CA ALA A 45 12.58 11.27 -3.06
C ALA A 45 12.57 10.09 -2.07
N ALA A 46 13.71 9.61 -1.58
CA ALA A 46 13.79 8.44 -0.69
C ALA A 46 12.92 8.54 0.58
N TRP A 47 12.68 9.75 1.09
CA TRP A 47 11.85 9.98 2.29
C TRP A 47 10.41 9.50 2.13
N VAL A 48 9.90 9.39 0.90
CA VAL A 48 8.50 8.98 0.65
C VAL A 48 8.26 7.54 1.11
N LEU A 49 9.30 6.70 1.16
CA LEU A 49 9.20 5.31 1.59
C LEU A 49 8.83 5.16 3.07
N ALA A 50 9.07 6.19 3.89
CA ALA A 50 8.65 6.22 5.30
C ALA A 50 7.12 6.25 5.51
N TYR A 51 6.35 6.36 4.42
CA TYR A 51 4.90 6.30 4.42
C TYR A 51 4.33 4.90 4.17
N GLN A 52 5.18 3.89 3.93
CA GLN A 52 4.73 2.51 3.73
C GLN A 52 3.68 2.10 4.78
N GLY A 53 2.50 1.71 4.29
CA GLY A 53 1.40 1.22 5.11
C GLY A 53 0.61 2.28 5.89
N LYS A 54 1.03 3.55 5.87
CA LYS A 54 0.29 4.68 6.44
C LYS A 54 -0.83 5.11 5.49
N SER A 55 -1.69 6.03 5.93
CA SER A 55 -2.73 6.59 5.07
C SER A 55 -2.16 7.54 4.03
N THR A 56 -2.82 7.61 2.86
CA THR A 56 -2.56 8.65 1.86
C THR A 56 -2.60 10.02 2.53
N ASN A 57 -3.55 10.27 3.45
CA ASN A 57 -3.57 11.50 4.25
C ASN A 57 -2.20 11.78 4.92
N SER A 58 -1.61 10.83 5.64
CA SER A 58 -0.28 11.05 6.23
C SER A 58 0.75 11.53 5.20
N PHE A 59 0.68 11.04 3.96
CA PHE A 59 1.54 11.45 2.85
C PHE A 59 1.17 12.82 2.27
N ILE A 60 -0.07 13.08 1.83
CA ILE A 60 -0.49 14.38 1.25
C ILE A 60 -0.30 15.54 2.24
N TRP A 61 -0.53 15.33 3.53
CA TRP A 61 -0.38 16.37 4.55
C TRP A 61 1.09 16.67 4.92
N ASP A 62 2.07 15.93 4.42
CA ASP A 62 3.48 16.34 4.53
C ASP A 62 3.74 17.57 3.63
N ARG A 63 4.31 18.62 4.22
CA ARG A 63 4.64 19.89 3.55
C ARG A 63 5.49 19.75 2.27
N ARG A 64 6.19 18.63 2.10
CA ARG A 64 7.03 18.33 0.94
C ARG A 64 6.23 17.72 -0.22
N THR A 65 5.10 17.07 0.07
CA THR A 65 4.36 16.26 -0.90
C THR A 65 3.80 17.08 -2.05
N LYS A 66 3.17 18.22 -1.77
CA LYS A 66 2.61 19.06 -2.85
C LYS A 66 3.69 19.43 -3.89
N ARG A 67 4.82 19.94 -3.42
CA ARG A 67 5.95 20.34 -4.26
C ARG A 67 6.55 19.15 -5.01
N LEU A 68 6.57 17.97 -4.39
CA LEU A 68 6.99 16.75 -5.05
C LEU A 68 6.03 16.42 -6.22
N VAL A 69 4.73 16.36 -5.98
CA VAL A 69 3.73 16.04 -7.01
C VAL A 69 3.80 17.06 -8.16
N ASP A 70 3.79 18.36 -7.85
CA ASP A 70 3.90 19.44 -8.84
C ASP A 70 5.18 19.31 -9.71
N SER A 71 6.28 18.82 -9.13
CA SER A 71 7.53 18.61 -9.87
C SER A 71 7.52 17.38 -10.77
N ARG A 72 6.65 16.39 -10.51
CA ARG A 72 6.62 15.11 -11.24
C ARG A 72 5.43 14.95 -12.19
N VAL A 73 4.35 15.66 -11.95
CA VAL A 73 3.12 15.63 -12.73
C VAL A 73 3.00 16.94 -13.54
N PRO A 74 2.55 16.91 -14.80
CA PRO A 74 2.36 18.11 -15.60
C PRO A 74 1.41 19.09 -14.93
N ALA A 75 1.66 20.39 -15.11
CA ALA A 75 0.84 21.45 -14.53
C ALA A 75 -0.65 21.29 -14.89
N ALA A 76 -0.94 20.84 -16.12
CA ALA A 76 -2.28 20.56 -16.64
C ALA A 76 -3.02 19.39 -15.97
N LEU A 77 -2.39 18.66 -15.04
CA LEU A 77 -2.98 17.50 -14.35
C LEU A 77 -2.70 17.50 -12.82
N SER A 78 -1.70 18.26 -12.37
CA SER A 78 -1.22 18.22 -10.98
C SER A 78 -2.29 18.59 -9.94
N SER A 79 -3.16 19.55 -10.25
CA SER A 79 -4.26 20.00 -9.39
C SER A 79 -5.29 18.90 -9.14
N GLU A 80 -5.68 18.19 -10.19
CA GLU A 80 -6.66 17.12 -10.19
C GLU A 80 -6.12 15.92 -9.42
N VAL A 81 -4.85 15.57 -9.63
CA VAL A 81 -4.17 14.52 -8.87
C VAL A 81 -4.15 14.86 -7.38
N LEU A 82 -3.72 16.07 -7.01
CA LEU A 82 -3.69 16.48 -5.60
C LEU A 82 -5.09 16.50 -4.97
N SER A 83 -6.10 16.99 -5.70
CA SER A 83 -7.50 16.98 -5.27
C SER A 83 -7.99 15.55 -5.02
N GLY A 84 -7.70 14.63 -5.95
CA GLY A 84 -8.08 13.22 -5.87
C GLY A 84 -7.33 12.44 -4.78
N LEU A 85 -6.27 12.99 -4.20
CA LEU A 85 -5.57 12.44 -3.02
C LEU A 85 -6.06 13.04 -1.70
N GLY A 86 -6.97 14.03 -1.74
CA GLY A 86 -7.46 14.78 -0.58
C GLY A 86 -8.33 13.97 0.39
N GLY A 87 -8.95 12.89 -0.09
CA GLY A 87 -9.55 11.83 0.72
C GLY A 87 -11.06 11.64 0.53
N PRO A 88 -11.69 10.59 1.09
CA PRO A 88 -11.16 9.49 1.92
C PRO A 88 -9.87 8.80 1.42
N PRO A 89 -8.89 8.54 2.32
CA PRO A 89 -7.59 8.01 1.94
C PRO A 89 -7.57 6.49 1.81
N ASP A 90 -6.82 5.99 0.84
CA ASP A 90 -6.31 4.62 0.82
C ASP A 90 -5.00 4.49 1.61
N PRO A 91 -4.47 3.27 1.81
CA PRO A 91 -3.11 3.07 2.26
C PRO A 91 -2.08 3.45 1.19
N VAL A 92 -0.97 4.02 1.65
CA VAL A 92 0.25 4.15 0.87
C VAL A 92 0.89 2.77 0.71
N LEU A 93 1.09 2.36 -0.54
CA LEU A 93 1.73 1.11 -0.90
C LEU A 93 3.19 1.39 -1.25
N VAL A 94 4.09 0.59 -0.68
CA VAL A 94 5.49 0.56 -1.10
C VAL A 94 5.82 -0.83 -1.61
N THR A 95 6.22 -0.94 -2.87
CA THR A 95 6.63 -2.20 -3.50
C THR A 95 8.13 -2.21 -3.73
N GLU A 96 8.72 -3.39 -3.54
CA GLU A 96 10.17 -3.63 -3.70
C GLU A 96 11.07 -2.69 -2.86
N GLY A 97 10.52 -2.07 -1.82
CA GLY A 97 11.22 -1.04 -1.04
C GLY A 97 11.66 0.17 -1.86
N ARG A 98 11.02 0.43 -3.01
CA ARG A 98 11.48 1.43 -3.99
C ARG A 98 10.36 2.29 -4.56
N TYR A 99 9.21 1.71 -4.84
CA TYR A 99 8.13 2.40 -5.52
C TYR A 99 7.05 2.74 -4.52
N LEU A 100 6.68 4.01 -4.42
CA LEU A 100 5.51 4.43 -3.66
C LEU A 100 4.33 4.60 -4.60
N ALA A 101 3.16 4.13 -4.18
CA ALA A 101 1.87 4.47 -4.74
C ALA A 101 0.93 5.00 -3.63
N ALA A 102 0.21 6.08 -3.93
CA ALA A 102 -0.81 6.64 -3.06
C ALA A 102 -2.08 6.93 -3.87
N SER A 103 -3.24 6.71 -3.27
CA SER A 103 -4.55 6.99 -3.89
C SER A 103 -5.59 7.50 -2.90
N GLY A 104 -6.66 8.06 -3.43
CA GLY A 104 -7.82 8.50 -2.66
C GLY A 104 -9.00 8.85 -3.58
N CYS A 105 -9.97 9.58 -3.03
CA CYS A 105 -10.93 10.33 -3.82
C CYS A 105 -10.80 11.85 -3.62
N VAL A 106 -11.48 12.59 -4.50
CA VAL A 106 -11.84 13.98 -4.26
C VAL A 106 -12.81 14.04 -3.07
N ALA A 107 -12.58 14.98 -2.16
CA ALA A 107 -13.45 15.20 -1.01
C ALA A 107 -14.89 15.48 -1.47
N HIS A 108 -15.85 14.78 -0.88
CA HIS A 108 -17.29 14.86 -1.23
C HIS A 108 -17.68 14.39 -2.64
N SER A 109 -16.72 13.99 -3.49
CA SER A 109 -16.95 13.42 -4.82
C SER A 109 -16.14 12.13 -4.97
N CYS A 110 -16.55 11.06 -4.27
CA CYS A 110 -15.79 9.81 -4.32
C CYS A 110 -15.94 9.03 -5.63
N THR A 111 -16.69 9.54 -6.61
CA THR A 111 -16.63 9.07 -8.00
C THR A 111 -15.29 9.41 -8.64
N ASP A 112 -14.68 10.52 -8.20
CA ASP A 112 -13.47 11.05 -8.80
C ASP A 112 -12.26 10.61 -7.98
N LYS A 113 -11.29 9.97 -8.64
CA LYS A 113 -10.19 9.28 -7.97
C LYS A 113 -8.85 9.84 -8.39
N GLY A 114 -7.97 10.04 -7.41
CA GLY A 114 -6.58 10.43 -7.64
C GLY A 114 -5.62 9.28 -7.36
N PHE A 115 -4.53 9.24 -8.12
CA PHE A 115 -3.43 8.31 -7.96
C PHE A 115 -2.09 9.00 -8.21
N PHE A 116 -1.10 8.67 -7.40
CA PHE A 116 0.27 9.12 -7.58
C PHE A 116 1.24 7.97 -7.35
N TRP A 117 2.20 7.84 -8.25
CA TRP A 117 3.29 6.86 -8.18
C TRP A 117 4.63 7.55 -8.33
N ILE A 118 5.65 7.08 -7.60
CA ILE A 118 7.03 7.55 -7.73
C ILE A 118 8.05 6.44 -7.52
N ASP A 119 9.09 6.44 -8.35
CA ASP A 119 10.30 5.66 -8.14
C ASP A 119 11.26 6.46 -7.25
N ALA A 120 11.37 6.05 -5.98
CA ALA A 120 12.22 6.74 -5.01
C ALA A 120 13.71 6.69 -5.35
N ARG A 121 14.14 5.82 -6.28
CA ARG A 121 15.53 5.74 -6.75
C ARG A 121 15.84 6.66 -7.91
N THR A 122 14.89 6.93 -8.81
CA THR A 122 15.14 7.77 -9.99
C THR A 122 14.50 9.14 -9.88
N GLY A 123 13.52 9.30 -9.00
CA GLY A 123 12.68 10.48 -8.91
C GLY A 123 11.60 10.54 -10.00
N ALA A 124 11.54 9.58 -10.92
CA ALA A 124 10.49 9.54 -11.94
C ALA A 124 9.13 9.33 -11.26
N GLY A 125 8.14 10.17 -11.60
CA GLY A 125 6.80 10.09 -11.03
C GLY A 125 5.70 10.12 -12.09
N LEU A 126 4.54 9.61 -11.73
CA LEU A 126 3.36 9.50 -12.57
C LEU A 126 2.14 9.89 -11.73
N GLY A 127 1.32 10.81 -12.22
CA GLY A 127 0.01 11.13 -11.66
C GLY A 127 -1.08 10.53 -12.52
N ALA A 128 -2.22 10.19 -11.92
CA ALA A 128 -3.43 9.85 -12.65
C ALA A 128 -4.68 10.38 -11.96
N TYR A 129 -5.69 10.70 -12.76
CA TYR A 129 -6.99 11.18 -12.32
C TYR A 129 -8.07 10.45 -13.12
N TYR A 130 -9.04 9.88 -12.42
CA TYR A 130 -10.18 9.18 -13.01
C TYR A 130 -11.47 9.93 -12.70
N SER A 131 -12.25 10.23 -13.73
CA SER A 131 -13.55 10.91 -13.61
C SER A 131 -14.41 10.57 -14.82
N GLY A 132 -15.69 10.23 -14.62
CA GLY A 132 -16.64 10.00 -15.72
C GLY A 132 -16.17 8.99 -16.78
N ASP A 133 -15.53 7.90 -16.34
CA ASP A 133 -14.92 6.86 -17.19
C ASP A 133 -13.73 7.30 -18.07
N GLU A 134 -13.25 8.53 -17.90
CA GLU A 134 -11.99 9.01 -18.45
C GLU A 134 -10.86 8.82 -17.44
N LEU A 135 -9.71 8.33 -17.92
CA LEU A 135 -8.47 8.27 -17.16
C LEU A 135 -7.41 9.18 -17.77
N LEU A 136 -7.06 10.25 -17.06
CA LEU A 136 -5.89 11.07 -17.37
C LEU A 136 -4.68 10.49 -16.62
N ILE A 137 -3.56 10.35 -17.33
CA ILE A 137 -2.27 9.92 -16.77
C ILE A 137 -1.22 10.93 -17.20
N GLY A 138 -0.30 11.35 -16.33
CA GLY A 138 0.72 12.31 -16.74
C GLY A 138 2.02 12.19 -15.98
N SER A 139 3.11 12.56 -16.66
CA SER A 139 4.45 12.62 -16.08
C SER A 139 5.29 13.71 -16.72
N ASN A 140 6.10 14.39 -15.92
CA ASN A 140 7.10 15.34 -16.39
C ASN A 140 8.36 14.67 -16.97
N SER A 141 8.54 13.37 -16.75
CA SER A 141 9.77 12.63 -17.09
C SER A 141 9.56 11.43 -18.01
N MET A 142 8.30 11.01 -18.21
CA MET A 142 7.95 9.85 -19.04
C MET A 142 7.25 10.29 -20.33
N ARG A 143 7.13 9.36 -21.28
CA ARG A 143 6.38 9.55 -22.52
C ARG A 143 5.29 8.47 -22.63
N ALA A 144 4.21 8.76 -23.34
CA ALA A 144 3.03 7.90 -23.48
C ALA A 144 3.36 6.43 -23.80
N GLY A 145 4.22 6.18 -24.80
CA GLY A 145 4.63 4.82 -25.20
C GLY A 145 5.77 4.20 -24.37
N ARG A 146 6.24 4.86 -23.29
CA ARG A 146 7.41 4.43 -22.50
C ARG A 146 7.17 4.60 -20.99
N ILE A 147 5.97 4.28 -20.51
CA ILE A 147 5.68 4.20 -19.06
C ILE A 147 6.36 2.94 -18.50
N PRO A 148 7.21 3.03 -17.47
CA PRO A 148 7.89 1.88 -16.88
C PRO A 148 6.92 0.81 -16.36
N ALA A 149 7.28 -0.47 -16.51
CA ALA A 149 6.44 -1.59 -16.09
C ALA A 149 5.99 -1.52 -14.61
N PRO A 150 6.82 -1.11 -13.63
CA PRO A 150 6.36 -0.95 -12.24
C PRO A 150 5.26 0.11 -12.07
N ALA A 151 5.32 1.21 -12.82
CA ALA A 151 4.29 2.25 -12.80
C ALA A 151 2.98 1.75 -13.43
N GLN A 152 3.08 1.06 -14.58
CA GLN A 152 1.91 0.43 -15.21
C GLN A 152 1.25 -0.62 -14.31
N HIS A 153 2.05 -1.43 -13.62
CA HIS A 153 1.56 -2.43 -12.67
C HIS A 153 0.81 -1.75 -11.51
N ALA A 154 1.40 -0.73 -10.89
CA ALA A 154 0.77 -0.01 -9.78
C ALA A 154 -0.55 0.65 -10.21
N LEU A 155 -0.57 1.27 -11.39
CA LEU A 155 -1.78 1.89 -11.94
C LEU A 155 -2.88 0.86 -12.20
N ARG A 156 -2.56 -0.27 -12.84
CA ARG A 156 -3.54 -1.35 -13.07
C ARG A 156 -4.03 -1.95 -11.76
N ALA A 157 -3.16 -2.16 -10.78
CA ALA A 157 -3.56 -2.67 -9.47
C ALA A 157 -4.52 -1.71 -8.74
N TRP A 158 -4.29 -0.40 -8.87
CA TRP A 158 -5.20 0.62 -8.34
C TRP A 158 -6.57 0.60 -9.03
N LEU A 159 -6.60 0.56 -10.37
CA LEU A 159 -7.85 0.40 -11.13
C LEU A 159 -8.58 -0.89 -10.73
N GLN A 160 -7.84 -1.98 -10.45
CA GLN A 160 -8.39 -3.24 -10.00
C GLN A 160 -9.10 -3.13 -8.65
N GLU A 161 -8.40 -2.58 -7.66
CA GLU A 161 -8.87 -2.50 -6.28
C GLU A 161 -10.17 -1.70 -6.20
N LEU A 162 -10.26 -0.65 -7.02
CA LEU A 162 -11.43 0.23 -7.09
C LEU A 162 -12.47 -0.19 -8.14
N GLU A 163 -12.23 -1.29 -8.86
CA GLU A 163 -13.09 -1.79 -9.95
C GLU A 163 -13.40 -0.74 -11.04
N LEU A 164 -12.41 0.11 -11.33
CA LEU A 164 -12.52 1.17 -12.35
C LEU A 164 -12.23 0.59 -13.74
N SER A 165 -13.03 0.98 -14.73
CA SER A 165 -12.94 0.49 -16.11
C SER A 165 -13.00 1.69 -17.07
N PRO A 166 -11.87 2.39 -17.30
CA PRO A 166 -11.86 3.58 -18.13
C PRO A 166 -12.25 3.25 -19.58
N ALA A 167 -13.17 4.04 -20.13
CA ALA A 167 -13.56 4.00 -21.53
C ALA A 167 -12.49 4.69 -22.42
N SER A 168 -11.86 5.74 -21.91
CA SER A 168 -10.78 6.47 -22.58
C SER A 168 -9.59 6.66 -21.66
N VAL A 169 -8.39 6.68 -22.25
CA VAL A 169 -7.15 6.96 -21.51
C VAL A 169 -6.30 7.95 -22.29
N THR A 170 -5.88 9.01 -21.61
CA THR A 170 -5.09 10.10 -22.21
C THR A 170 -3.82 10.31 -21.41
N PHE A 171 -2.67 10.31 -22.10
CA PHE A 171 -1.40 10.69 -21.51
C PHE A 171 -1.17 12.20 -21.65
N VAL A 172 -0.83 12.88 -20.57
CA VAL A 172 -0.46 14.30 -20.52
C VAL A 172 1.06 14.38 -20.36
N ALA A 173 1.74 14.97 -21.34
CA ALA A 173 3.18 15.21 -21.28
C ALA A 173 3.52 16.45 -20.43
N HIS A 174 4.81 16.64 -20.11
CA HIS A 174 5.29 17.82 -19.38
C HIS A 174 4.83 19.15 -20.00
N THR A 175 4.78 19.21 -21.34
CA THR A 175 4.37 20.37 -22.13
C THR A 175 2.87 20.66 -22.09
N GLY A 176 2.07 19.75 -21.52
CA GLY A 176 0.61 19.77 -21.60
C GLY A 176 0.05 19.11 -22.86
N GLU A 177 0.89 18.69 -23.80
CA GLU A 177 0.47 17.93 -24.98
C GLU A 177 -0.17 16.60 -24.55
N THR A 178 -1.30 16.27 -25.16
CA THR A 178 -2.05 15.06 -24.86
C THR A 178 -1.88 14.01 -25.94
N THR A 179 -1.78 12.74 -25.53
CA THR A 179 -1.68 11.59 -26.44
C THR A 179 -2.68 10.53 -26.02
N PRO A 180 -3.64 10.15 -26.88
CA PRO A 180 -4.53 9.03 -26.60
C PRO A 180 -3.74 7.73 -26.42
N LEU A 181 -4.19 6.93 -25.47
CA LEU A 181 -3.62 5.64 -25.13
C LEU A 181 -4.70 4.56 -25.29
N ALA A 182 -4.31 3.37 -25.76
CA ALA A 182 -5.25 2.26 -25.89
C ALA A 182 -5.76 1.83 -24.51
N ALA A 183 -7.05 2.01 -24.21
CA ALA A 183 -7.63 1.69 -22.91
C ALA A 183 -7.38 0.22 -22.49
N ALA A 184 -7.36 -0.70 -23.47
CA ALA A 184 -7.08 -2.12 -23.27
C ALA A 184 -5.76 -2.42 -22.52
N GLN A 185 -4.76 -1.52 -22.57
CA GLN A 185 -3.50 -1.72 -21.82
C GLN A 185 -3.64 -1.48 -20.29
N PHE A 186 -4.75 -0.85 -19.89
CA PHE A 186 -5.11 -0.54 -18.52
C PHE A 186 -6.37 -1.28 -18.06
N THR A 187 -7.10 -1.90 -18.99
CA THR A 187 -8.18 -2.84 -18.69
C THR A 187 -7.61 -4.15 -18.14
N LEU A 188 -8.21 -4.65 -17.06
CA LEU A 188 -7.81 -5.91 -16.47
C LEU A 188 -8.60 -7.08 -17.04
N PRO A 189 -8.08 -8.33 -16.92
CA PRO A 189 -8.84 -9.51 -17.26
C PRO A 189 -10.18 -9.53 -16.52
N ALA A 190 -11.22 -10.03 -17.19
CA ALA A 190 -12.53 -10.19 -16.59
C ALA A 190 -12.41 -11.06 -15.32
N GLN A 191 -12.74 -10.47 -14.17
CA GLN A 191 -12.85 -11.17 -12.90
C GLN A 191 -14.26 -11.73 -12.76
N PHE A 192 -14.41 -12.78 -11.94
CA PHE A 192 -15.74 -13.26 -11.59
C PHE A 192 -16.56 -12.12 -10.97
N ARG A 193 -17.72 -11.83 -11.54
CA ARG A 193 -18.70 -10.92 -10.98
C ARG A 193 -19.85 -11.75 -10.42
N SER A 194 -20.10 -11.63 -9.13
CA SER A 194 -21.24 -12.29 -8.50
C SER A 194 -22.55 -11.84 -9.16
N SER A 195 -23.43 -12.79 -9.43
CA SER A 195 -24.82 -12.48 -9.79
C SER A 195 -25.50 -11.73 -8.65
N PRO A 196 -26.44 -10.81 -8.92
CA PRO A 196 -27.27 -10.20 -7.88
C PRO A 196 -27.98 -11.20 -6.95
N THR A 197 -28.18 -12.44 -7.43
CA THR A 197 -28.88 -13.53 -6.74
C THR A 197 -27.96 -14.70 -6.37
N GLY A 198 -26.66 -14.61 -6.62
CA GLY A 198 -25.68 -15.68 -6.33
C GLY A 198 -24.74 -15.33 -5.16
N PRO A 199 -23.90 -16.27 -4.71
CA PRO A 199 -22.93 -16.00 -3.66
C PRO A 199 -21.77 -15.10 -4.14
N SER A 200 -20.88 -14.73 -3.21
CA SER A 200 -19.72 -13.88 -3.49
C SER A 200 -18.62 -14.59 -4.34
N PHE A 201 -18.81 -15.87 -4.67
CA PHE A 201 -17.84 -16.69 -5.41
C PHE A 201 -18.49 -17.50 -6.55
N ASP A 202 -17.65 -18.03 -7.44
CA ASP A 202 -18.09 -18.83 -8.60
C ASP A 202 -18.50 -20.24 -8.17
N CYS A 203 -19.80 -20.53 -8.18
CA CYS A 203 -20.33 -21.85 -7.83
C CYS A 203 -19.80 -23.01 -8.69
N ARG A 204 -19.30 -22.75 -9.90
CA ARG A 204 -18.65 -23.80 -10.72
C ARG A 204 -17.32 -24.27 -10.14
N LYS A 205 -16.73 -23.47 -9.23
CA LYS A 205 -15.49 -23.80 -8.51
C LYS A 205 -15.75 -24.35 -7.10
N ALA A 206 -17.02 -24.49 -6.70
CA ALA A 206 -17.39 -25.04 -5.40
C ALA A 206 -16.91 -26.49 -5.29
N SER A 207 -16.11 -26.76 -4.27
CA SER A 207 -15.43 -28.02 -4.04
C SER A 207 -15.79 -28.63 -2.69
N THR A 208 -15.99 -27.79 -1.67
CA THR A 208 -16.31 -28.23 -0.31
C THR A 208 -17.80 -28.45 -0.09
N LEU A 209 -18.15 -29.20 0.96
CA LEU A 209 -19.54 -29.38 1.39
C LEU A 209 -20.23 -28.03 1.67
N VAL A 210 -19.52 -27.12 2.34
CA VAL A 210 -20.02 -25.78 2.67
C VAL A 210 -20.24 -24.93 1.43
N GLU A 211 -19.27 -24.89 0.51
CA GLU A 211 -19.41 -24.12 -0.73
C GLU A 211 -20.60 -24.61 -1.56
N LYS A 212 -20.79 -25.93 -1.65
CA LYS A 212 -21.92 -26.53 -2.36
C LYS A 212 -23.25 -26.17 -1.71
N ALA A 213 -23.34 -26.22 -0.38
CA ALA A 213 -24.55 -25.84 0.37
C ALA A 213 -24.90 -24.36 0.16
N VAL A 214 -23.91 -23.47 0.23
CA VAL A 214 -24.09 -22.04 -0.06
C VAL A 214 -24.62 -21.84 -1.49
N CYS A 215 -24.06 -22.55 -2.47
CA CYS A 215 -24.49 -22.47 -3.87
C CYS A 215 -25.88 -23.05 -4.15
N SER A 216 -26.32 -24.08 -3.42
CA SER A 216 -27.63 -24.70 -3.61
C SER A 216 -28.76 -24.02 -2.84
N ASN A 217 -28.44 -23.17 -1.86
CA ASN A 217 -29.42 -22.50 -1.02
C ASN A 217 -29.42 -20.98 -1.29
N ALA A 218 -30.53 -20.47 -1.85
CA ALA A 218 -30.66 -19.06 -2.22
C ALA A 218 -30.49 -18.09 -1.02
N SER A 219 -30.97 -18.47 0.17
CA SER A 219 -30.84 -17.64 1.37
C SER A 219 -29.38 -17.57 1.85
N LEU A 220 -28.65 -18.68 1.81
CA LEU A 220 -27.22 -18.71 2.15
C LEU A 220 -26.38 -17.96 1.12
N SER A 221 -26.68 -18.12 -0.17
CA SER A 221 -26.05 -17.37 -1.26
C SER A 221 -26.18 -15.86 -1.05
N MET A 222 -27.37 -15.37 -0.71
CA MET A 222 -27.59 -13.95 -0.45
C MET A 222 -26.83 -13.44 0.78
N GLN A 223 -26.79 -14.22 1.87
CA GLN A 223 -26.02 -13.88 3.06
C GLN A 223 -24.52 -13.82 2.78
N ASP A 224 -23.99 -14.75 1.98
CA ASP A 224 -22.59 -14.75 1.54
C ASP A 224 -22.25 -13.51 0.69
N LEU A 225 -23.13 -13.16 -0.24
CA LEU A 225 -23.00 -11.97 -1.08
C LEU A 225 -23.02 -10.68 -0.26
N GLU A 226 -23.97 -10.56 0.68
CA GLU A 226 -24.08 -9.41 1.58
C GLU A 226 -22.83 -9.27 2.47
N LEU A 227 -22.36 -10.37 3.05
CA LEU A 227 -21.14 -10.37 3.85
C LEU A 227 -19.92 -9.94 3.02
N GLY A 228 -19.80 -10.44 1.78
CA GLY A 228 -18.73 -10.05 0.86
C GLY A 228 -18.74 -8.56 0.54
N ARG A 229 -19.93 -7.98 0.30
CA ARG A 229 -20.12 -6.53 0.09
C ARG A 229 -19.75 -5.73 1.34
N LEU A 230 -20.21 -6.14 2.51
CA LEU A 230 -19.88 -5.50 3.79
C LEU A 230 -18.38 -5.54 4.04
N LEU A 231 -17.73 -6.70 3.86
CA LEU A 231 -16.29 -6.85 4.00
C LEU A 231 -15.52 -5.87 3.09
N LYS A 232 -15.93 -5.74 1.83
CA LYS A 232 -15.35 -4.78 0.89
C LYS A 232 -15.52 -3.34 1.39
N SER A 233 -16.71 -2.97 1.87
CA SER A 233 -16.99 -1.64 2.42
C SER A 233 -16.12 -1.34 3.65
N VAL A 234 -16.07 -2.26 4.62
CA VAL A 234 -15.24 -2.12 5.82
C VAL A 234 -13.77 -1.97 5.42
N ARG A 235 -13.26 -2.82 4.51
CA ARG A 235 -11.86 -2.73 4.04
C ARG A 235 -11.52 -1.35 3.47
N HIS A 236 -12.37 -0.80 2.62
CA HIS A 236 -12.17 0.53 2.02
C HIS A 236 -12.32 1.66 3.03
N GLY A 237 -13.08 1.46 4.11
CA GLY A 237 -13.17 2.41 5.24
C GLY A 237 -11.89 2.54 6.07
N HIS A 238 -10.87 1.70 5.83
CA HIS A 238 -9.60 1.74 6.54
C HIS A 238 -8.43 2.09 5.62
N ALA A 239 -7.67 3.09 6.07
CA ALA A 239 -6.63 3.74 5.29
C ALA A 239 -5.21 3.25 5.59
N THR A 240 -5.02 2.17 6.35
CA THR A 240 -3.70 1.62 6.64
C THR A 240 -3.60 0.17 6.20
N VAL A 241 -2.42 -0.25 5.76
CA VAL A 241 -2.18 -1.65 5.37
C VAL A 241 -2.38 -2.56 6.59
N GLY A 242 -1.93 -2.14 7.78
CA GLY A 242 -2.07 -2.92 9.01
C GLY A 242 -3.54 -3.23 9.35
N ALA A 243 -4.43 -2.24 9.28
CA ALA A 243 -5.85 -2.46 9.53
C ALA A 243 -6.49 -3.38 8.48
N ARG A 244 -6.15 -3.19 7.19
CA ARG A 244 -6.67 -4.06 6.12
C ARG A 244 -6.17 -5.51 6.27
N GLU A 245 -4.94 -5.73 6.70
CA GLU A 245 -4.42 -7.08 6.96
C GLU A 245 -5.00 -7.73 8.22
N GLU A 246 -5.26 -6.96 9.28
CA GLU A 246 -5.97 -7.43 10.47
C GLU A 246 -7.38 -7.92 10.11
N LEU A 247 -8.14 -7.12 9.35
CA LEU A 247 -9.45 -7.50 8.83
C LEU A 247 -9.37 -8.76 7.95
N ARG A 248 -8.35 -8.86 7.10
CA ARG A 248 -8.15 -10.03 6.24
C ARG A 248 -7.86 -11.29 7.07
N ALA A 249 -7.04 -11.18 8.12
CA ALA A 249 -6.78 -12.27 9.04
C ALA A 249 -8.03 -12.70 9.80
N LEU A 250 -8.84 -11.74 10.27
CA LEU A 250 -10.13 -11.97 10.91
C LEU A 250 -11.06 -12.83 10.03
N GLN A 251 -11.19 -12.46 8.75
CA GLN A 251 -12.04 -13.19 7.82
C GLN A 251 -11.53 -14.58 7.50
N ARG A 252 -10.22 -14.75 7.25
CA ARG A 252 -9.63 -16.07 6.98
C ARG A 252 -9.83 -17.02 8.15
N HIS A 253 -9.66 -16.51 9.38
CA HIS A 253 -9.88 -17.30 10.58
C HIS A 253 -11.35 -17.70 10.70
N TRP A 254 -12.28 -16.75 10.56
CA TRP A 254 -13.71 -17.04 10.60
C TRP A 254 -14.14 -18.06 9.55
N LEU A 255 -13.66 -17.97 8.30
CA LEU A 255 -13.97 -18.95 7.26
C LEU A 255 -13.56 -20.37 7.67
N LYS A 256 -12.35 -20.53 8.24
CA LYS A 256 -11.87 -21.83 8.73
C LYS A 256 -12.75 -22.36 9.88
N GLU A 257 -13.13 -21.51 10.82
CA GLU A 257 -14.00 -21.87 11.94
C GLU A 257 -15.41 -22.24 11.47
N ARG A 258 -15.99 -21.45 10.58
CA ARG A 258 -17.29 -21.70 9.94
C ARG A 258 -17.28 -23.07 9.29
N ASP A 259 -16.29 -23.35 8.45
CA ASP A 259 -16.23 -24.58 7.68
C ASP A 259 -16.06 -25.80 8.59
N THR A 260 -15.18 -25.72 9.58
CA THR A 260 -14.94 -26.78 10.55
C THR A 260 -16.20 -27.07 11.38
N ARG A 261 -16.83 -26.02 11.92
CA ARG A 261 -18.00 -26.14 12.79
C ARG A 261 -19.22 -26.66 12.03
N CYS A 262 -19.52 -26.08 10.87
CA CYS A 262 -20.76 -26.40 10.17
C CYS A 262 -20.67 -27.72 9.40
N ALA A 263 -19.48 -28.16 8.96
CA ALA A 263 -19.32 -29.50 8.43
C ALA A 263 -19.59 -30.61 9.46
N ALA A 264 -19.44 -30.32 10.76
CA ALA A 264 -19.76 -31.24 11.85
C ALA A 264 -21.21 -31.10 12.38
N SER A 265 -21.99 -30.15 11.85
CA SER A 265 -23.37 -29.90 12.28
C SER A 265 -24.34 -30.92 11.68
N ALA A 266 -25.33 -31.36 12.46
CA ALA A 266 -26.44 -32.18 11.95
C ALA A 266 -27.34 -31.39 10.98
N ASP A 267 -27.43 -30.07 11.18
CA ASP A 267 -28.10 -29.13 10.27
C ASP A 267 -27.06 -28.13 9.73
N LEU A 268 -26.59 -28.40 8.52
CA LEU A 268 -25.57 -27.60 7.84
C LEU A 268 -26.08 -26.19 7.53
N ASP A 269 -27.29 -26.07 6.99
CA ASP A 269 -27.85 -24.81 6.52
C ASP A 269 -28.16 -23.88 7.69
N ALA A 270 -28.75 -24.40 8.78
CA ALA A 270 -29.00 -23.61 9.97
C ALA A 270 -27.69 -23.14 10.64
N CYS A 271 -26.65 -24.00 10.65
CA CYS A 271 -25.33 -23.60 11.15
C CYS A 271 -24.73 -22.47 10.33
N LEU A 272 -24.72 -22.61 8.99
CA LEU A 272 -24.16 -21.59 8.09
C LEU A 272 -24.90 -20.27 8.22
N ALA A 273 -26.24 -20.29 8.24
CA ALA A 273 -27.04 -19.08 8.42
C ALA A 273 -26.72 -18.39 9.76
N SER A 274 -26.52 -19.14 10.83
CA SER A 274 -26.09 -18.58 12.12
C SER A 274 -24.69 -17.96 12.06
N GLN A 275 -23.73 -18.61 11.38
CA GLN A 275 -22.37 -18.09 11.22
C GLN A 275 -22.34 -16.79 10.39
N TYR A 276 -23.12 -16.72 9.30
CA TYR A 276 -23.22 -15.50 8.48
C TYR A 276 -23.79 -14.33 9.27
N ARG A 277 -24.90 -14.52 10.01
CA ARG A 277 -25.47 -13.46 10.86
C ARG A 277 -24.47 -12.95 11.90
N ALA A 278 -23.84 -13.85 12.64
CA ALA A 278 -22.86 -13.48 13.67
C ALA A 278 -21.66 -12.72 13.07
N GLN A 279 -21.15 -13.15 11.92
CA GLN A 279 -20.03 -12.49 11.28
C GLN A 279 -20.40 -11.14 10.66
N HIS A 280 -21.61 -11.03 10.11
CA HIS A 280 -22.13 -9.77 9.62
C HIS A 280 -22.19 -8.74 10.75
N ASP A 281 -22.76 -9.11 11.91
CA ASP A 281 -22.80 -8.25 13.09
C ASP A 281 -21.39 -7.90 13.61
N ARG A 282 -20.47 -8.87 13.61
CA ARG A 282 -19.07 -8.63 13.95
C ARG A 282 -18.43 -7.60 13.03
N LEU A 283 -18.66 -7.69 11.72
CA LEU A 283 -18.09 -6.77 10.73
C LEU A 283 -18.66 -5.36 10.84
N ARG A 284 -19.97 -5.22 11.09
CA ARG A 284 -20.60 -3.90 11.30
C ARG A 284 -20.01 -3.14 12.47
N ASN A 285 -19.52 -3.86 13.48
CA ASN A 285 -18.95 -3.30 14.70
C ASN A 285 -17.42 -3.44 14.74
N TRP A 286 -16.79 -3.84 13.63
CA TRP A 286 -15.36 -4.09 13.62
C TRP A 286 -14.57 -2.78 13.61
N VAL A 287 -13.58 -2.71 14.49
CA VAL A 287 -12.53 -1.69 14.46
C VAL A 287 -11.18 -2.37 14.64
N PRO A 288 -10.11 -1.84 14.01
CA PRO A 288 -8.77 -2.41 14.18
C PRO A 288 -8.30 -2.21 15.62
N ALA A 289 -7.56 -3.19 16.16
CA ALA A 289 -7.11 -3.20 17.55
C ALA A 289 -6.31 -1.93 17.93
N GLY A 290 -5.58 -1.34 16.98
CA GLY A 290 -4.82 -0.11 17.19
C GLY A 290 -5.65 1.18 17.37
N ARG A 291 -6.97 1.15 17.17
CA ARG A 291 -7.88 2.30 17.38
C ARG A 291 -8.53 2.31 18.77
N LEU A 292 -8.45 1.20 19.52
CA LEU A 292 -9.02 1.06 20.86
C LEU A 292 -8.07 1.57 21.98
N ARG A 293 -6.97 2.23 21.62
CA ARG A 293 -5.98 2.80 22.53
C ARG A 293 -5.98 4.32 22.46
#